data_AF-A0A2N1D9Y5-F1
#
_entry.id   AF-A0A2N1D9Y5-F1
#
_cell.length_a   1.000
_cell.length_b   1.000
_cell.length_c   1.000
_cell.angle_alpha   90.00
_cell.angle_beta   90.00
_cell.angle_gamma   90.00
#
_symmetry.space_group_name_H-M   'P 1'
#
loop_
_entity.id
_entity.type
_entity.pdbx_description
1 polymer ?
#
loop_
_entity_poly.entity_id
_entity_poly.type
_entity_poly.pdbx_seq_one_letter_code
_entity_poly.pdbx_strand_id
1 'polypeptide(L)' 'MIHLTAQTPILIATEPADFRMGIDGLAALCRSRLTHEPRGGILFVFINRNKTMIHTQQTAKRNSE' A
#
# COMPACT_ATOMS: atom_id res chain seq x y z
N MET A 1 0.01 14.35 -4.84
CA MET A 1 -1.00 13.93 -5.83
C MET A 1 -0.81 12.44 -6.08
N ILE A 2 -1.84 11.61 -5.84
CA ILE A 2 -1.82 10.17 -6.12
C ILE A 2 -2.36 9.99 -7.54
N HIS A 3 -1.62 9.27 -8.39
CA HIS A 3 -2.02 9.03 -9.78
C HIS A 3 -2.87 7.77 -9.82
N LEU A 4 -4.20 7.92 -9.72
CA LEU A 4 -5.14 6.80 -9.77
C LEU A 4 -5.65 6.65 -11.21
N THR A 5 -5.38 5.50 -11.83
CA THR A 5 -5.94 5.15 -13.15
C THR A 5 -7.06 4.11 -12.96
N ALA A 6 -8.00 4.02 -13.90
CA ALA A 6 -9.05 2.99 -13.87
C ALA A 6 -8.51 1.55 -13.86
N GLN A 7 -7.25 1.36 -14.26
CA GLN A 7 -6.57 0.08 -14.28
C GLN A 7 -5.70 -0.17 -13.03
N THR A 8 -5.69 0.76 -12.06
CA THR A 8 -4.90 0.63 -10.84
C THR A 8 -5.56 -0.40 -9.91
N PRO A 9 -4.93 -1.56 -9.64
CA PRO A 9 -5.48 -2.50 -8.68
C PRO A 9 -5.43 -1.89 -7.29
N ILE A 10 -6.52 -2.02 -6.54
CA ILE A 10 -6.62 -1.56 -5.15
C ILE A 10 -6.68 -2.78 -4.24
N LEU A 11 -5.73 -2.85 -3.31
CA LEU A 11 -5.67 -3.92 -2.31
C LEU A 11 -5.91 -3.33 -0.93
N ILE A 12 -6.95 -3.83 -0.27
CA ILE A 12 -7.37 -3.37 1.05
C ILE A 12 -6.88 -4.37 2.09
N ALA A 13 -6.17 -3.89 3.09
CA ALA A 13 -5.77 -4.72 4.22
C ALA A 13 -7.02 -5.14 5.01
N THR A 14 -7.19 -6.45 5.19
CA THR A 14 -8.29 -7.03 5.99
C THR A 14 -8.04 -6.87 7.49
N GLU A 15 -6.77 -6.74 7.89
CA GLU A 15 -6.35 -6.49 9.26
C GLU A 15 -5.84 -5.04 9.43
N PRO A 16 -6.16 -4.37 10.56
CA PRO A 16 -5.64 -3.04 10.83
C PRO A 16 -4.10 -3.04 10.97
N ALA A 17 -3.45 -2.03 10.38
CA ALA A 17 -2.01 -1.87 10.44
C ALA A 17 -1.57 -0.86 11.51
N ASP A 18 -0.34 -1.02 12.00
CA ASP A 18 0.28 -0.03 12.89
C ASP A 18 0.97 1.05 12.06
N PHE A 19 0.35 2.22 11.97
CA PHE A 19 0.87 3.33 11.18
C PHE A 19 2.14 3.96 11.79
N ARG A 20 2.50 3.58 13.03
CA ARG A 20 3.75 4.01 13.66
C ARG A 20 4.99 3.41 13.00
N MET A 21 4.82 2.37 12.18
CA MET A 21 5.91 1.74 11.41
C MET A 21 6.37 2.59 10.21
N GLY A 22 5.65 3.66 9.87
CA GLY A 22 5.96 4.51 8.71
C GLY A 22 5.72 3.82 7.37
N ILE A 23 6.09 4.51 6.28
CA ILE A 23 5.85 4.05 4.91
C ILE A 23 6.66 2.79 4.58
N ASP A 24 7.93 2.74 5.00
CA ASP A 24 8.80 1.59 4.75
C ASP A 24 8.34 0.33 5.49
N GLY A 25 7.85 0.48 6.73
CA GLY A 25 7.30 -0.64 7.49
C GLY A 25 6.00 -1.18 6.89
N LEU A 26 5.14 -0.30 6.36
CA LEU A 26 3.94 -0.72 5.61
C LEU A 26 4.31 -1.39 4.28
N ALA A 27 5.32 -0.88 3.58
CA ALA A 27 5.82 -1.50 2.35
C ALA A 27 6.45 -2.89 2.61
N ALA A 28 7.15 -3.06 3.74
CA ALA A 28 7.68 -4.35 4.17
C ALA A 28 6.55 -5.34 4.51
N LEU A 29 5.48 -4.88 5.15
CA LEU A 29 4.25 -5.65 5.39
C LEU A 29 3.62 -6.14 4.08
N CYS A 30 3.51 -5.27 3.06
CA CYS A 30 3.05 -5.68 1.73
C CYS A 30 3.92 -6.80 1.15
N ARG A 31 5.24 -6.62 1.14
CA ARG A 31 6.18 -7.62 0.60
C ARG A 31 6.07 -8.96 1.33
N SER A 32 5.96 -8.92 2.66
CA SER A 32 5.88 -10.11 3.51
C SER A 32 4.54 -10.85 3.35
N ARG A 33 3.41 -10.13 3.41
CA ARG A 33 2.06 -10.74 3.40
C ARG A 33 1.56 -11.09 2.01
N LEU A 34 1.85 -10.26 1.00
CA LEU A 34 1.30 -10.47 -0.34
C LEU A 34 2.23 -11.23 -1.28
N THR A 35 3.51 -11.44 -0.92
CA THR A 35 4.52 -12.11 -1.77
C THR A 35 4.55 -11.56 -3.20
N HIS A 36 4.02 -10.34 -3.38
CA HIS A 36 3.88 -9.68 -4.65
C HIS A 36 4.81 -8.49 -4.63
N GLU A 37 5.71 -8.49 -5.60
CA GLU A 37 6.58 -7.38 -5.85
C GLU A 37 5.71 -6.14 -6.05
N PRO A 38 5.87 -5.09 -5.24
CA PRO A 38 5.01 -3.93 -5.34
C PRO A 38 5.34 -3.07 -6.58
N ARG A 39 5.96 -3.64 -7.62
CA ARG A 39 6.37 -2.99 -8.88
C ARG A 39 5.20 -2.64 -9.84
N GLY A 40 3.97 -2.99 -9.50
CA GLY A 40 2.83 -2.94 -10.44
C GLY A 40 2.06 -1.63 -10.56
N GLY A 41 2.32 -0.62 -9.73
CA GLY A 41 1.43 0.55 -9.62
C GLY A 41 0.13 0.23 -8.90
N ILE A 42 0.18 -0.70 -7.94
CA ILE A 42 -0.93 -1.10 -7.08
C ILE A 42 -1.08 -0.08 -5.94
N LEU A 43 -2.33 0.23 -5.59
CA LEU A 43 -2.67 1.05 -4.43
C LEU A 43 -3.00 0.16 -3.24
N PHE A 44 -2.21 0.24 -2.18
CA PHE A 44 -2.49 -0.42 -0.91
C PHE A 44 -3.24 0.53 0.02
N VAL A 45 -4.35 0.05 0.58
CA VAL A 45 -5.18 0.80 1.52
C VAL A 45 -5.13 0.12 2.87
N PHE A 46 -4.71 0.87 3.88
CA PHE A 46 -4.64 0.42 5.25
C PHE A 46 -5.54 1.25 6.14
N ILE A 47 -6.00 0.65 7.22
CA ILE A 47 -6.68 1.33 8.31
C ILE A 47 -5.87 1.18 9.59
N ASN A 48 -5.83 2.22 10.42
CA ASN A 48 -5.18 2.12 11.73
C ASN A 48 -5.98 1.21 12.67
N ARG A 49 -5.32 0.72 13.73
CA ARG A 49 -5.96 -0.15 14.75
C ARG A 49 -7.23 0.43 15.36
N ASN A 50 -7.29 1.75 15.52
CA ASN A 50 -8.45 2.45 16.08
C ASN A 50 -9.56 2.72 15.06
N LYS A 51 -9.37 2.34 13.79
CA LYS A 51 -10.32 2.54 12.68
C LYS A 51 -10.72 4.00 12.42
N THR A 52 -9.88 4.94 12.80
CA THR A 52 -10.08 6.39 12.64
C THR A 52 -9.29 7.00 11.49
N MET A 53 -8.29 6.29 10.96
CA MET A 53 -7.40 6.80 9.92
C MET A 53 -7.22 5.78 8.82
N ILE A 54 -7.28 6.25 7.58
CA ILE A 54 -6.97 5.50 6.38
C ILE A 54 -5.63 6.00 5.84
N HIS A 55 -4.72 5.08 5.54
CA HIS A 55 -3.45 5.40 4.90
C HIS A 55 -3.38 4.67 3.57
N THR A 56 -2.97 5.39 2.53
CA THR A 56 -2.82 4.82 1.20
C THR A 56 -1.35 4.84 0.82
N GLN A 57 -0.86 3.71 0.35
CA GLN A 57 0.50 3.54 -0.13
C GLN A 57 0.43 3.12 -1.59
N GLN A 58 0.71 4.07 -2.49
CA GLN A 58 0.92 3.75 -3.90
C GLN A 58 2.36 3.27 -4.04
N THR A 59 2.54 2.11 -4.66
CA THR A 59 3.91 1.72 -4.98
C THR A 59 4.30 2.27 -6.33
N ALA A 60 5.43 2.97 -6.37
CA ALA A 60 5.97 3.50 -7.60
C ALA A 60 6.26 2.36 -8.59
N LYS A 61 5.67 2.44 -9.78
CA LYS A 61 6.25 1.81 -10.97
C LYS A 61 7.63 2.45 -11.12
N ARG A 62 8.70 1.69 -10.88
CA ARG A 62 10.02 2.12 -11.33
C ARG A 62 9.95 2.05 -12.85
N ASN A 63 9.75 3.19 -13.50
CA ASN A 63 9.83 3.33 -14.96
C ASN A 63 11.24 2.86 -15.32
N SER A 64 11.34 1.64 -15.83
CA SER A 64 12.52 1.21 -16.58
C SER A 64 12.36 1.81 -17.97
N GLU A 65 12.90 3.01 -18.13
CA GLU A 65 13.45 3.53 -19.38
C GLU A 65 14.95 3.72 -19.18
#